data_AF-A0A969JQB1-F1
#
_entry.id   AF-A0A969JQB1-F1
#
_cell.length_a   1.000
_cell.length_b   1.000
_cell.length_c   1.000
_cell.angle_alpha   90.00
_cell.angle_beta   90.00
_cell.angle_gamma   90.00
#
_symmetry.space_group_name_H-M   'P 1'
#
loop_
_entity.id
_entity.type
_entity.pdbx_description
1 polymer ?
#
loop_
_entity_poly.entity_id
_entity_poly.type
_entity_poly.pdbx_seq_one_letter_code
_entity_poly.pdbx_strand_id
1 'polypeptide(L)'
;METFGGKIHMQNVRDPKRVETALKEYWDRVTSYVKQAKDEEIRLEVRQRMGLDEPPKQAAPPTEKPTQASPVKKKSFLDDFLQIRVVDGDVITYRKHWFILLAKVWPVALVLFVLFWVIIARALSVIPYLTAWDFVVIFIAILLVSSPYWVYHYWDWKDDRYQLTKREVIDLERKPFQKEARDSAPLENILSIQHSRENIIELIFNFGTVAINAGNKELTFDNIYNPAAVQNEIFEQRLRRVNQVNDEKERGTRAHIEKLVDYYAENLPEFLDKKQKENLEK
;
A
#
# COMPACT_ATOMS: atom_id res chain seq x y z
N MET A 1 1.87 -5.43 -35.91
CA MET A 1 1.57 -5.48 -34.46
C MET A 1 2.83 -5.95 -33.75
N GLU A 2 3.59 -5.03 -33.19
CA GLU A 2 4.81 -5.35 -32.44
C GLU A 2 4.40 -5.79 -31.03
N THR A 3 4.66 -7.04 -30.69
CA THR A 3 4.43 -7.55 -29.33
C THR A 3 5.59 -7.10 -28.45
N PHE A 4 5.29 -6.28 -27.44
CA PHE A 4 6.22 -5.91 -26.37
C PHE A 4 6.64 -7.16 -25.57
N GLY A 5 7.71 -7.81 -26.00
CA GLY A 5 8.35 -8.91 -25.30
C GLY A 5 9.28 -8.40 -24.20
N GLY A 6 8.73 -7.99 -23.07
CA GLY A 6 9.53 -7.69 -21.88
C GLY A 6 10.23 -8.96 -21.39
N LYS A 7 11.57 -9.03 -21.49
CA LYS A 7 12.34 -10.15 -20.96
C LYS A 7 12.35 -10.09 -19.43
N ILE A 8 11.53 -10.92 -18.79
CA ILE A 8 11.56 -11.10 -17.33
C ILE A 8 12.76 -11.98 -17.00
N HIS A 9 13.76 -11.40 -16.32
CA HIS A 9 14.95 -12.13 -15.89
C HIS A 9 14.72 -12.67 -14.47
N MET A 10 14.54 -14.00 -14.34
CA MET A 10 14.38 -14.65 -13.04
C MET A 10 15.75 -15.11 -12.54
N GLN A 11 16.32 -14.42 -11.56
CA GLN A 11 17.55 -14.89 -10.91
C GLN A 11 17.22 -15.96 -9.87
N ASN A 12 17.88 -17.11 -9.99
CA ASN A 12 17.83 -18.25 -9.07
C ASN A 12 16.58 -19.15 -9.15
N VAL A 13 16.38 -19.81 -10.30
CA VAL A 13 15.38 -20.89 -10.45
C VAL A 13 16.07 -22.24 -10.25
N ARG A 14 15.62 -23.00 -9.26
CA ARG A 14 16.21 -24.29 -8.85
C ARG A 14 16.18 -25.37 -9.95
N ASP A 15 15.26 -25.26 -10.91
CA ASP A 15 15.15 -26.15 -12.07
C ASP A 15 14.54 -25.41 -13.29
N PRO A 16 15.35 -24.73 -14.11
CA PRO A 16 14.87 -23.81 -15.15
C PRO A 16 14.08 -24.50 -16.26
N LYS A 17 14.38 -25.77 -16.56
CA LYS A 17 13.69 -26.51 -17.62
C LYS A 17 12.23 -26.81 -17.29
N ARG A 18 11.94 -27.15 -16.03
CA ARG A 18 10.55 -27.42 -15.59
C ARG A 18 9.69 -26.16 -15.58
N VAL A 19 10.27 -25.02 -15.20
CA VAL A 19 9.57 -23.74 -15.19
C VAL A 19 9.25 -23.27 -16.61
N GLU A 20 10.18 -23.46 -17.56
CA GLU A 20 9.94 -23.16 -18.96
C GLU A 20 8.79 -24.00 -19.54
N THR A 21 8.77 -25.31 -19.27
CA THR A 21 7.69 -26.19 -19.73
C THR A 21 6.34 -25.79 -19.13
N ALA A 22 6.29 -25.52 -17.81
CA ALA A 22 5.06 -25.11 -17.14
C ALA A 22 4.54 -23.76 -17.65
N LEU A 23 5.43 -22.79 -17.90
CA LEU A 23 5.05 -21.49 -18.45
C LEU A 23 4.52 -21.64 -19.89
N LYS A 24 5.20 -22.41 -20.75
CA LYS A 24 4.72 -22.65 -22.12
C LYS A 24 3.34 -23.29 -22.12
N GLU A 25 3.13 -24.32 -21.31
CA GLU A 25 1.83 -25.00 -21.21
C GLU A 25 0.73 -24.05 -20.71
N TYR A 26 1.06 -23.14 -19.78
CA TYR A 26 0.13 -22.12 -19.31
C TYR A 26 -0.19 -21.08 -20.39
N TRP A 27 0.82 -20.58 -21.11
CA TRP A 27 0.64 -19.60 -22.20
C TRP A 27 -0.17 -20.17 -23.36
N ASP A 28 0.08 -21.42 -23.76
CA ASP A 28 -0.68 -22.09 -24.82
C ASP A 28 -2.16 -22.30 -24.41
N ARG A 29 -2.39 -22.65 -23.14
CA ARG A 29 -3.72 -22.80 -22.58
C ARG A 29 -4.48 -21.47 -22.53
N VAL A 30 -3.85 -20.39 -22.09
CA VAL A 30 -4.49 -19.06 -22.05
C VAL A 30 -4.77 -18.53 -23.45
N THR A 31 -3.81 -18.67 -24.37
CA THR A 31 -3.94 -18.16 -25.74
C THR A 31 -5.05 -18.89 -26.51
N SER A 32 -5.17 -20.22 -26.32
CA SER A 32 -6.25 -21.01 -26.92
C SER A 32 -7.63 -20.63 -26.37
N TYR A 33 -7.76 -20.37 -25.07
CA TYR A 33 -8.99 -19.86 -24.46
C TYR A 33 -9.40 -18.49 -25.00
N VAL A 34 -8.47 -17.53 -25.08
CA VAL A 34 -8.76 -16.18 -25.60
C VAL A 34 -9.19 -16.24 -27.06
N LYS A 35 -8.54 -17.09 -27.87
CA LYS A 35 -8.90 -17.29 -29.27
C LYS A 35 -10.31 -17.87 -29.41
N GLN A 36 -10.64 -18.90 -28.62
CA GLN A 36 -11.98 -19.50 -28.63
C GLN A 36 -13.07 -18.52 -28.16
N ALA A 37 -12.81 -17.73 -27.11
CA ALA A 37 -13.75 -16.72 -26.63
C ALA A 37 -14.03 -15.64 -27.70
N LYS A 38 -13.00 -15.20 -28.42
CA LYS A 38 -13.12 -14.21 -29.50
C LYS A 38 -13.86 -14.77 -30.71
N ASP A 39 -13.61 -16.02 -31.09
CA ASP A 39 -14.32 -16.69 -32.18
C ASP A 39 -15.80 -16.90 -31.84
N GLU A 40 -16.13 -17.20 -30.58
CA GLU A 40 -17.50 -17.26 -30.07
C GLU A 40 -18.17 -15.87 -30.05
N GLU A 41 -17.47 -14.82 -29.61
CA GLU A 41 -17.96 -13.43 -29.63
C GLU A 41 -18.29 -12.97 -31.05
N ILE A 42 -17.41 -13.22 -32.02
CA ILE A 42 -17.64 -12.91 -33.44
C ILE A 42 -18.85 -13.69 -33.98
N ARG A 43 -18.99 -14.97 -33.61
CA ARG A 43 -20.14 -15.78 -34.01
C ARG A 43 -21.45 -15.27 -33.41
N LEU A 44 -21.42 -14.80 -32.17
CA LEU A 44 -22.57 -14.21 -31.49
C LEU A 44 -22.96 -12.86 -32.12
N GLU A 45 -21.99 -12.02 -32.48
CA GLU A 45 -22.24 -10.74 -33.16
C GLU A 45 -22.83 -10.95 -34.57
N VAL A 46 -22.28 -11.90 -35.35
CA VAL A 46 -22.84 -12.27 -36.66
C VAL A 46 -24.26 -12.81 -36.52
N ARG A 47 -24.53 -13.63 -35.50
CA ARG A 47 -25.86 -14.21 -35.24
C ARG A 47 -26.89 -13.17 -34.80
N GLN A 48 -26.50 -12.21 -33.96
CA GLN A 48 -27.36 -11.07 -33.57
C GLN A 48 -27.75 -10.22 -34.78
N ARG A 49 -26.81 -9.94 -35.69
CA ARG A 49 -27.12 -9.21 -36.92
C ARG A 49 -28.04 -9.98 -37.88
N MET A 50 -28.13 -11.30 -37.74
CA MET A 50 -28.97 -12.18 -38.55
C MET A 50 -30.34 -12.50 -37.92
N GLY A 51 -30.68 -11.93 -36.75
CA GLY A 51 -32.02 -12.01 -36.16
C GLY A 51 -32.45 -13.41 -35.68
N LEU A 52 -31.50 -14.26 -35.27
CA LEU A 52 -31.78 -15.60 -34.73
C LEU A 52 -31.78 -15.57 -33.19
N ASP A 53 -32.96 -15.54 -32.56
CA ASP A 53 -33.12 -15.56 -31.11
C ASP A 53 -33.11 -17.00 -30.54
N GLU A 54 -32.06 -17.33 -29.79
CA GLU A 54 -32.04 -17.81 -28.38
C GLU A 54 -30.60 -18.30 -28.06
N PRO A 55 -29.98 -17.89 -26.93
CA PRO A 55 -28.60 -18.27 -26.63
C PRO A 55 -28.51 -19.76 -26.24
N PRO A 56 -27.57 -20.55 -26.80
CA PRO A 56 -27.28 -21.87 -26.25
C PRO A 56 -26.74 -21.67 -24.84
N LYS A 57 -27.23 -22.48 -23.90
CA LYS A 57 -26.78 -22.55 -22.51
C LYS A 57 -25.30 -22.97 -22.49
N GLN A 58 -24.39 -22.01 -22.68
CA GLN A 58 -22.95 -22.24 -22.59
C GLN A 58 -22.64 -22.75 -21.19
N ALA A 59 -22.02 -23.93 -21.14
CA ALA A 59 -21.31 -24.39 -19.96
C ALA A 59 -20.30 -23.30 -19.62
N ALA A 60 -20.51 -22.61 -18.49
CA ALA A 60 -19.56 -21.66 -17.97
C ALA A 60 -18.16 -22.32 -17.94
N PRO A 61 -17.08 -21.59 -18.26
CA PRO A 61 -15.73 -22.12 -18.10
C PRO A 61 -15.58 -22.78 -16.73
N PRO A 62 -14.79 -23.87 -16.59
CA PRO A 62 -14.45 -24.38 -15.27
C PRO A 62 -13.95 -23.19 -14.48
N THR A 63 -14.75 -22.75 -13.51
CA THR A 63 -14.39 -21.67 -12.61
C THR A 63 -13.42 -22.26 -11.59
N GLU A 64 -12.32 -22.85 -12.07
CA GLU A 64 -11.08 -22.74 -11.35
C GLU A 64 -10.68 -21.28 -11.52
N LYS A 65 -11.30 -20.43 -10.66
CA LYS A 65 -10.61 -19.25 -10.15
C LYS A 65 -9.17 -19.70 -9.94
N PRO A 66 -8.16 -18.92 -10.36
CA PRO A 66 -6.85 -19.13 -9.81
C PRO A 66 -7.10 -19.28 -8.31
N THR A 67 -6.69 -20.40 -7.72
CA THR A 67 -6.53 -20.46 -6.28
C THR A 67 -5.46 -19.42 -6.01
N GLN A 68 -5.89 -18.15 -5.99
CA GLN A 68 -5.42 -17.14 -5.08
C GLN A 68 -5.43 -17.93 -3.80
N ALA A 69 -4.24 -18.35 -3.39
CA ALA A 69 -3.95 -18.60 -2.01
C ALA A 69 -4.43 -17.33 -1.33
N SER A 70 -5.71 -17.34 -0.95
CA SER A 70 -6.30 -16.30 -0.15
C SER A 70 -5.35 -16.29 1.03
N PRO A 71 -4.62 -15.20 1.29
CA PRO A 71 -3.93 -15.12 2.55
C PRO A 71 -5.06 -15.32 3.55
N VAL A 72 -5.03 -16.46 4.24
CA VAL A 72 -6.07 -16.84 5.19
C VAL A 72 -6.16 -15.63 6.10
N LYS A 73 -7.19 -14.80 5.91
CA LYS A 73 -7.50 -13.67 6.78
C LYS A 73 -7.98 -14.32 8.06
N LYS A 74 -7.03 -14.87 8.82
CA LYS A 74 -7.18 -14.99 10.26
C LYS A 74 -7.39 -13.55 10.69
N LYS A 75 -8.64 -13.19 10.98
CA LYS A 75 -8.93 -11.99 11.76
C LYS A 75 -8.14 -12.17 13.05
N SER A 76 -6.96 -11.57 13.09
CA SER A 76 -6.09 -11.67 14.23
C SER A 76 -6.77 -10.88 15.33
N PHE A 77 -7.11 -11.54 16.42
CA PHE A 77 -7.70 -10.91 17.61
C PHE A 77 -6.80 -9.76 18.15
N LEU A 78 -5.52 -9.75 17.74
CA LEU A 78 -4.55 -8.69 18.01
C LEU A 78 -4.76 -7.42 17.15
N ASP A 79 -5.32 -7.54 15.95
CA ASP A 79 -5.55 -6.40 15.04
C ASP A 79 -6.64 -5.47 15.61
N ASP A 80 -7.69 -6.05 16.19
CA ASP A 80 -8.76 -5.31 16.91
C ASP A 80 -8.29 -4.82 18.29
N PHE A 81 -7.45 -5.59 18.99
CA PHE A 81 -6.98 -5.22 20.33
C PHE A 81 -5.98 -4.06 20.33
N LEU A 82 -5.19 -3.90 19.27
CA LEU A 82 -4.13 -2.89 19.21
C LEU A 82 -4.52 -1.60 18.47
N GLN A 83 -5.73 -1.49 17.89
CA GLN A 83 -6.21 -0.29 17.18
C GLN A 83 -5.15 0.37 16.26
N ILE A 84 -4.28 -0.44 15.63
CA ILE A 84 -3.13 0.05 14.84
C ILE A 84 -3.62 0.73 13.56
N ARG A 85 -4.84 0.37 13.14
CA ARG A 85 -5.53 0.94 11.99
C ARG A 85 -6.83 1.59 12.45
N VAL A 86 -6.95 2.89 12.20
CA VAL A 86 -8.23 3.61 12.36
C VAL A 86 -8.67 4.03 10.97
N VAL A 87 -9.81 3.50 10.53
CA VAL A 87 -10.46 3.92 9.28
C VAL A 87 -11.48 4.98 9.66
N ASP A 88 -11.16 6.24 9.40
CA ASP A 88 -12.06 7.37 9.61
C ASP A 88 -12.56 7.83 8.24
N GLY A 89 -13.71 7.28 7.82
CA GLY A 89 -14.28 7.50 6.50
C GLY A 89 -13.35 7.10 5.36
N ASP A 90 -12.79 8.11 4.68
CA ASP A 90 -11.92 7.97 3.51
C ASP A 90 -10.42 8.00 3.84
N VAL A 91 -10.07 8.15 5.12
CA VAL A 91 -8.68 8.23 5.59
C VAL A 91 -8.35 7.02 6.43
N ILE A 92 -7.29 6.32 6.04
CA ILE A 92 -6.77 5.17 6.77
C ILE A 92 -5.53 5.64 7.51
N THR A 93 -5.61 5.66 8.84
CA THR A 93 -4.48 6.01 9.70
C THR A 93 -3.78 4.74 10.16
N TYR A 94 -2.48 4.64 9.90
CA TYR A 94 -1.60 3.64 10.47
C TYR A 94 -0.75 4.25 11.58
N ARG A 95 -0.41 3.41 12.57
CA ARG A 95 0.43 3.80 13.71
C ARG A 95 1.65 2.88 13.82
N LYS A 96 2.70 3.40 14.44
CA LYS A 96 3.90 2.63 14.78
C LYS A 96 3.54 1.48 15.74
N HIS A 97 4.21 0.34 15.58
CA HIS A 97 3.97 -0.82 16.44
C HIS A 97 4.38 -0.54 17.91
N TRP A 98 3.58 -0.96 18.88
CA TRP A 98 3.85 -0.73 20.32
C TRP A 98 5.14 -1.38 20.81
N PHE A 99 5.57 -2.47 20.14
CA PHE A 99 6.82 -3.15 20.45
C PHE A 99 8.03 -2.22 20.37
N ILE A 100 8.03 -1.19 19.52
CA ILE A 100 9.15 -0.26 19.41
C ILE A 100 9.28 0.60 20.64
N LEU A 101 8.15 1.03 21.21
CA LEU A 101 8.15 1.70 22.51
C LEU A 101 8.72 0.77 23.58
N LEU A 102 8.28 -0.50 23.63
CA LEU A 102 8.80 -1.48 24.58
C LEU A 102 10.30 -1.73 24.37
N ALA A 103 10.75 -1.91 23.13
CA ALA A 103 12.15 -2.14 22.75
C ALA A 103 13.07 -0.97 23.11
N LYS A 104 12.52 0.25 23.21
CA LYS A 104 13.26 1.44 23.65
C LYS A 104 13.27 1.61 25.17
N VAL A 105 12.18 1.22 25.84
CA VAL A 105 11.96 1.45 27.29
C VAL A 105 12.47 0.29 28.16
N TRP A 106 12.54 -0.94 27.63
CA TRP A 106 12.87 -2.13 28.42
C TRP A 106 14.25 -2.13 29.10
N PRO A 107 15.34 -1.53 28.59
CA PRO A 107 16.63 -1.61 29.28
C PRO A 107 16.57 -0.85 30.61
N VAL A 108 15.94 0.32 30.60
CA VAL A 108 15.72 1.13 31.82
C VAL A 108 14.74 0.44 32.76
N ALA A 109 13.67 -0.15 32.22
CA ALA A 109 12.72 -0.92 33.01
C ALA A 109 13.37 -2.16 33.65
N LEU A 110 14.31 -2.82 32.97
CA LEU A 110 15.04 -3.97 33.49
C LEU A 110 16.00 -3.56 34.62
N VAL A 111 16.70 -2.43 34.48
CA VAL A 111 17.53 -1.89 35.58
C VAL A 111 16.68 -1.60 36.82
N LEU A 112 15.53 -0.94 36.64
CA LEU A 112 14.59 -0.68 37.74
C LEU A 112 14.04 -1.97 38.35
N PHE A 113 13.74 -2.97 37.53
CA PHE A 113 13.26 -4.27 37.97
C PHE A 113 14.32 -5.02 38.80
N VAL A 114 15.57 -5.06 38.34
CA VAL A 114 16.67 -5.66 39.10
C VAL A 114 16.88 -4.91 40.42
N LEU A 115 16.89 -3.57 40.39
CA LEU A 115 17.05 -2.76 41.59
C LEU A 115 15.92 -2.98 42.60
N PHE A 116 14.68 -3.11 42.11
CA PHE A 116 13.52 -3.46 42.92
C PHE A 116 13.71 -4.81 43.64
N TRP A 117 14.19 -5.84 42.93
CA TRP A 117 14.49 -7.14 43.55
C TRP A 117 15.67 -7.08 44.53
N VAL A 118 16.68 -6.25 44.27
CA VAL A 118 17.78 -6.02 45.21
C VAL A 118 17.25 -5.38 46.51
N ILE A 119 16.30 -4.44 46.41
CA ILE A 119 15.64 -3.85 47.58
C ILE A 119 14.88 -4.90 48.37
N ILE A 120 14.14 -5.78 47.70
CA ILE A 120 13.41 -6.89 48.36
C ILE A 120 14.39 -7.84 49.04
N ALA A 121 15.43 -8.29 48.34
CA ALA A 121 16.45 -9.17 48.90
C ALA A 121 17.15 -8.53 50.12
N ARG A 122 17.36 -7.21 50.08
CA ARG A 122 17.88 -6.45 51.21
C ARG A 122 16.89 -6.39 52.38
N ALA A 123 15.60 -6.18 52.12
CA ALA A 123 14.55 -6.16 53.14
C ALA A 123 14.42 -7.54 53.84
N LEU A 124 14.70 -8.61 53.11
CA LEU A 124 14.79 -9.99 53.62
C LEU A 124 16.15 -10.32 54.27
N SER A 125 17.03 -9.32 54.47
CA SER A 125 18.35 -9.45 55.10
C SER A 125 19.33 -10.40 54.39
N VAL A 126 19.15 -10.63 53.08
CA VAL A 126 20.05 -11.48 52.28
C VAL A 126 21.38 -10.78 51.94
N ILE A 127 21.41 -9.45 51.88
CA ILE A 127 22.57 -8.64 51.48
C ILE A 127 22.86 -7.57 52.55
N PRO A 128 23.95 -7.65 53.35
CA PRO A 128 24.15 -6.76 54.50
C PRO A 128 24.94 -5.46 54.23
N TYR A 129 25.35 -5.19 52.99
CA TYR A 129 26.41 -4.19 52.70
C TYR A 129 25.96 -2.70 52.64
N LEU A 130 24.65 -2.39 52.76
CA LEU A 130 24.06 -1.02 52.71
C LEU A 130 22.81 -0.92 53.61
N THR A 131 22.35 0.29 53.97
CA THR A 131 21.06 0.43 54.70
C THR A 131 19.87 0.35 53.74
N ALA A 132 18.70 -0.08 54.22
CA ALA A 132 17.49 -0.13 53.38
C ALA A 132 17.10 1.25 52.82
N TRP A 133 17.41 2.30 53.58
CA TRP A 133 17.15 3.68 53.19
C TRP A 133 17.98 4.11 51.97
N ASP A 134 19.26 3.73 51.91
CA ASP A 134 20.14 4.05 50.79
C ASP A 134 19.58 3.52 49.46
N PHE A 135 19.07 2.28 49.46
CA PHE A 135 18.48 1.70 48.25
C PHE A 135 17.17 2.37 47.83
N VAL A 136 16.32 2.76 48.79
CA VAL A 136 15.08 3.49 48.49
C VAL A 136 15.40 4.85 47.87
N VAL A 137 16.38 5.58 48.42
CA VAL A 137 16.82 6.86 47.87
C VAL A 137 17.39 6.70 46.46
N ILE A 138 18.23 5.69 46.22
CA ILE A 138 18.78 5.39 44.89
C ILE A 138 17.66 5.03 43.90
N PHE A 139 16.70 4.21 44.31
CA PHE A 139 15.57 3.82 43.46
C PHE A 139 14.70 5.02 43.09
N ILE A 140 14.34 5.87 44.05
CA ILE A 140 13.57 7.09 43.78
C ILE A 140 14.36 8.03 42.88
N ALA A 141 15.67 8.20 43.11
CA ALA A 141 16.52 9.05 42.28
C ALA A 141 16.57 8.55 40.82
N ILE A 142 16.76 7.24 40.61
CA ILE A 142 16.76 6.65 39.26
C ILE A 142 15.39 6.77 38.61
N LEU A 143 14.29 6.54 39.35
CA LEU A 143 12.93 6.70 38.85
C LEU A 143 12.69 8.16 38.40
N LEU A 144 13.09 9.13 39.21
CA LEU A 144 12.91 10.55 38.91
C LEU A 144 13.72 10.97 37.67
N VAL A 145 14.95 10.47 37.52
CA VAL A 145 15.80 10.75 36.35
C VAL A 145 15.31 10.01 35.09
N SER A 146 14.77 8.81 35.22
CA SER A 146 14.29 8.00 34.09
C SER A 146 12.87 8.32 33.63
N SER A 147 12.03 8.90 34.50
CA SER A 147 10.64 9.23 34.18
C SER A 147 10.52 10.18 32.96
N PRO A 148 11.29 11.28 32.85
CA PRO A 148 11.27 12.13 31.65
C PRO A 148 11.64 11.38 30.37
N TYR A 149 12.58 10.42 30.44
CA TYR A 149 12.98 9.60 29.30
C TYR A 149 11.83 8.73 28.80
N TRP A 150 11.06 8.12 29.71
CA TRP A 150 9.87 7.33 29.35
C TRP A 150 8.76 8.20 28.76
N VAL A 151 8.47 9.35 29.37
CA VAL A 151 7.43 10.28 28.89
C VAL A 151 7.77 10.79 27.50
N TYR A 152 9.03 11.17 27.26
CA TYR A 152 9.50 11.63 25.96
C TYR A 152 9.27 10.58 24.86
N HIS A 153 9.69 9.33 25.09
CA HIS A 153 9.52 8.27 24.10
C HIS A 153 8.07 7.82 23.92
N TYR A 154 7.26 7.90 24.97
CA TYR A 154 5.82 7.63 24.86
C TYR A 154 5.12 8.67 23.97
N TRP A 155 5.43 9.97 24.14
CA TRP A 155 4.84 11.02 23.30
C TRP A 155 5.30 10.94 21.86
N ASP A 156 6.60 10.74 21.63
CA ASP A 156 7.19 10.51 20.31
C ASP A 156 6.46 9.37 19.57
N TRP A 157 6.29 8.21 20.22
CA TRP A 157 5.58 7.08 19.62
C TRP A 157 4.07 7.32 19.42
N LYS A 158 3.41 8.06 20.31
CA LYS A 158 1.95 8.29 20.28
C LYS A 158 1.54 9.26 19.15
N ASP A 159 2.37 10.26 18.89
CA ASP A 159 2.03 11.36 17.99
C ASP A 159 2.39 11.09 16.52
N ASP A 160 3.33 10.18 16.26
CA ASP A 160 3.71 9.78 14.90
C ASP A 160 2.59 8.98 14.21
N ARG A 161 2.14 9.47 13.04
CA ARG A 161 1.01 8.89 12.31
C ARG A 161 1.23 8.91 10.81
N TYR A 162 0.91 7.79 10.19
CA TYR A 162 0.91 7.65 8.74
C TYR A 162 -0.53 7.63 8.24
N GLN A 163 -0.87 8.45 7.26
CA GLN A 163 -2.23 8.54 6.74
C GLN A 163 -2.26 8.23 5.25
N LEU A 164 -3.18 7.36 4.86
CA LEU A 164 -3.48 7.04 3.48
C LEU A 164 -4.87 7.57 3.14
N THR A 165 -4.93 8.53 2.23
CA THR A 165 -6.17 9.13 1.73
C THR A 165 -6.43 8.69 0.29
N LYS A 166 -7.64 8.96 -0.23
CA LYS A 166 -8.00 8.67 -1.63
C LYS A 166 -7.13 9.35 -2.70
N ARG A 167 -6.36 10.38 -2.33
CA ARG A 167 -5.60 11.22 -3.28
C ARG A 167 -4.11 11.23 -2.99
N GLU A 168 -3.73 11.13 -1.73
CA GLU A 168 -2.35 11.28 -1.27
C GLU A 168 -2.02 10.36 -0.10
N VAL A 169 -0.73 10.07 0.00
CA VAL A 169 -0.11 9.43 1.16
C VAL A 169 0.57 10.53 1.97
N ILE A 170 0.34 10.53 3.29
CA ILE A 170 0.82 11.57 4.20
C ILE A 170 1.59 10.91 5.35
N ASP A 171 2.76 11.46 5.63
CA ASP A 171 3.55 11.19 6.82
C ASP A 171 3.48 12.42 7.74
N LEU A 172 3.00 12.22 8.98
CA LEU A 172 2.96 13.24 10.01
C LEU A 172 3.88 12.83 11.17
N GLU A 173 4.98 13.56 11.30
CA GLU A 173 5.88 13.47 12.44
C GLU A 173 5.70 14.69 13.34
N ARG A 174 5.47 14.46 14.64
CA ARG A 174 5.40 15.53 15.63
C ARG A 174 6.30 15.24 16.81
N LYS A 175 7.42 15.97 16.87
CA LYS A 175 8.35 15.91 17.99
C LYS A 175 8.00 17.02 19.01
N PRO A 176 8.04 16.75 20.32
CA PRO A 176 7.52 17.66 21.36
C PRO A 176 8.21 19.04 21.43
N PHE A 177 9.40 19.19 20.84
CA PHE A 177 10.18 20.44 20.82
C PHE A 177 10.51 20.94 19.40
N GLN A 178 9.97 20.30 18.35
CA GLN A 178 10.21 20.71 16.97
C GLN A 178 8.89 21.04 16.28
N LYS A 179 8.95 21.75 15.15
CA LYS A 179 7.77 22.01 14.33
C LYS A 179 7.22 20.68 13.79
N GLU A 180 5.91 20.61 13.62
CA GLU A 180 5.25 19.50 12.94
C GLU A 180 5.82 19.37 11.52
N ALA A 181 6.37 18.20 11.21
CA ALA A 181 6.82 17.84 9.87
C ALA A 181 5.68 17.06 9.20
N ARG A 182 5.13 17.63 8.13
CA ARG A 182 4.08 17.00 7.34
C ARG A 182 4.58 16.87 5.92
N ASP A 183 4.73 15.62 5.49
CA ASP A 183 5.18 15.28 4.16
C ASP A 183 4.10 14.50 3.42
N SER A 184 3.73 14.96 2.23
CA SER A 184 2.65 14.35 1.45
C SER A 184 3.08 14.08 0.01
N ALA A 185 2.68 12.92 -0.51
CA ALA A 185 2.86 12.56 -1.91
C ALA A 185 1.52 12.15 -2.53
N PRO A 186 1.10 12.76 -3.65
CA PRO A 186 -0.06 12.31 -4.41
C PRO A 186 0.11 10.87 -4.89
N LEU A 187 -0.96 10.06 -4.80
CA LEU A 187 -0.96 8.66 -5.26
C LEU A 187 -0.55 8.53 -6.74
N GLU A 188 -0.90 9.52 -7.55
CA GLU A 188 -0.59 9.60 -8.97
C GLU A 188 0.92 9.74 -9.24
N ASN A 189 1.65 10.38 -8.32
CA ASN A 189 3.10 10.63 -8.44
C ASN A 189 3.94 9.47 -7.89
N ILE A 190 3.33 8.51 -7.20
CA ILE A 190 4.05 7.34 -6.67
C ILE A 190 4.58 6.53 -7.84
N LEU A 191 5.89 6.31 -7.86
CA LEU A 191 6.59 5.51 -8.88
C LEU A 191 6.74 4.06 -8.42
N SER A 192 7.12 3.86 -7.16
CA SER A 192 7.36 2.54 -6.62
C SER A 192 7.07 2.48 -5.13
N ILE A 193 6.67 1.30 -4.68
CA ILE A 193 6.36 0.99 -3.28
C ILE A 193 7.08 -0.32 -2.97
N GLN A 194 7.97 -0.29 -1.99
CA GLN A 194 8.68 -1.47 -1.50
C GLN A 194 8.40 -1.66 -0.02
N HIS A 195 8.33 -2.90 0.44
CA HIS A 195 8.38 -3.20 1.85
C HIS A 195 9.68 -3.91 2.21
N SER A 196 10.21 -3.62 3.40
CA SER A 196 11.37 -4.29 3.96
C SER A 196 11.07 -4.81 5.37
N ARG A 197 11.69 -5.95 5.68
CA ARG A 197 11.76 -6.54 7.01
C ARG A 197 13.18 -7.09 7.16
N GLU A 198 14.01 -6.34 7.86
CA GLU A 198 15.45 -6.63 7.95
C GLU A 198 15.77 -7.52 9.16
N ASN A 199 14.98 -7.42 10.23
CA ASN A 199 15.26 -8.10 11.49
C ASN A 199 14.43 -9.37 11.71
N ILE A 200 14.98 -10.35 12.43
CA ILE A 200 14.24 -11.57 12.84
C ILE A 200 13.00 -11.19 13.66
N ILE A 201 13.12 -10.16 14.49
CA ILE A 201 12.03 -9.64 15.33
C ILE A 201 10.90 -9.07 14.46
N GLU A 202 11.23 -8.32 13.41
CA GLU A 202 10.27 -7.80 12.42
C GLU A 202 9.54 -8.94 11.71
N LEU A 203 10.23 -10.04 11.42
CA LEU A 203 9.62 -11.23 10.83
C LEU A 203 8.67 -11.95 11.80
N ILE A 204 9.06 -12.12 13.07
CA ILE A 204 8.26 -12.81 14.10
C ILE A 204 7.00 -12.01 14.44
N PHE A 205 7.14 -10.70 14.67
CA PHE A 205 6.03 -9.82 15.04
C PHE A 205 5.34 -9.19 13.84
N ASN A 206 5.75 -9.55 12.62
CA ASN A 206 5.16 -9.12 11.35
C ASN A 206 5.04 -7.59 11.21
N PHE A 207 6.03 -6.83 11.69
CA PHE A 207 6.12 -5.38 11.46
C PHE A 207 7.33 -5.06 10.57
N GLY A 208 7.35 -3.88 9.95
CA GLY A 208 8.48 -3.44 9.13
C GLY A 208 8.21 -2.10 8.46
N THR A 209 9.04 -1.74 7.48
CA THR A 209 8.98 -0.44 6.81
C THR A 209 8.40 -0.58 5.39
N VAL A 210 7.62 0.42 4.96
CA VAL A 210 7.20 0.59 3.57
C VAL A 210 7.85 1.85 3.02
N ALA A 211 8.74 1.71 2.04
CA ALA A 211 9.35 2.82 1.32
C ALA A 211 8.48 3.18 0.10
N ILE A 212 8.14 4.45 -0.03
CA ILE A 212 7.27 4.99 -1.07
C ILE A 212 8.05 6.06 -1.81
N ASN A 213 8.40 5.78 -3.06
CA ASN A 213 9.14 6.72 -3.89
C ASN A 213 8.18 7.47 -4.83
N ALA A 214 8.08 8.79 -4.67
CA ALA A 214 7.26 9.70 -5.48
C ALA A 214 8.08 10.49 -6.51
N GLY A 215 9.29 10.02 -6.83
CA GLY A 215 10.20 10.64 -7.79
C GLY A 215 11.02 11.79 -7.19
N ASN A 216 10.34 12.86 -6.78
CA ASN A 216 11.01 14.04 -6.19
C ASN A 216 11.26 13.92 -4.68
N LYS A 217 10.62 12.95 -4.02
CA LYS A 217 10.72 12.71 -2.58
C LYS A 217 10.46 11.24 -2.28
N GLU A 218 11.09 10.75 -1.22
CA GLU A 218 10.86 9.44 -0.63
C GLU A 218 10.12 9.62 0.69
N LEU A 219 9.07 8.83 0.90
CA LEU A 219 8.30 8.75 2.14
C LEU A 219 8.49 7.36 2.72
N THR A 220 8.67 7.26 4.03
CA THR A 220 8.87 5.98 4.71
C THR A 220 7.84 5.78 5.79
N PHE A 221 7.13 4.68 5.66
CA PHE A 221 6.12 4.21 6.59
C PHE A 221 6.79 3.21 7.51
N ASP A 222 7.45 3.73 8.53
CA ASP A 222 8.29 2.91 9.39
C ASP A 222 7.48 2.09 10.36
N ASN A 223 7.97 0.88 10.61
CA ASN A 223 7.59 0.13 11.80
C ASN A 223 6.08 -0.18 11.88
N ILE A 224 5.44 -0.32 10.73
CA ILE A 224 4.01 -0.57 10.60
C ILE A 224 3.74 -2.06 10.67
N TYR A 225 2.62 -2.42 11.27
CA TYR A 225 2.13 -3.79 11.28
C TYR A 225 1.75 -4.25 9.86
N ASN A 226 2.25 -5.42 9.49
CA ASN A 226 2.03 -6.08 8.21
C ASN A 226 2.33 -5.17 7.00
N PRO A 227 3.59 -4.79 6.75
CA PRO A 227 3.95 -3.83 5.71
C PRO A 227 3.61 -4.33 4.29
N ALA A 228 3.49 -5.65 4.10
CA ALA A 228 3.07 -6.22 2.82
C ALA A 228 1.59 -5.95 2.53
N ALA A 229 0.72 -5.99 3.55
CA ALA A 229 -0.68 -5.63 3.39
C ALA A 229 -0.84 -4.13 3.10
N VAL A 230 -0.08 -3.29 3.80
CA VAL A 230 -0.07 -1.83 3.58
C VAL A 230 0.40 -1.49 2.17
N GLN A 231 1.48 -2.12 1.69
CA GLN A 231 1.94 -1.96 0.31
C GLN A 231 0.84 -2.29 -0.70
N ASN A 232 0.17 -3.44 -0.54
CA ASN A 232 -0.90 -3.85 -1.46
C ASN A 232 -2.07 -2.85 -1.42
N GLU A 233 -2.42 -2.34 -0.24
CA GLU A 233 -3.48 -1.36 -0.08
C GLU A 233 -3.16 -0.03 -0.76
N ILE A 234 -1.93 0.49 -0.59
CA ILE A 234 -1.47 1.71 -1.28
C ILE A 234 -1.46 1.47 -2.80
N PHE A 235 -0.99 0.31 -3.25
CA PHE A 235 -0.96 -0.04 -4.67
C PHE A 235 -2.37 -0.11 -5.28
N GLU A 236 -3.32 -0.75 -4.59
CA GLU A 236 -4.72 -0.79 -5.02
C GLU A 236 -5.35 0.60 -5.10
N GLN A 237 -5.11 1.45 -4.10
CA GLN A 237 -5.63 2.82 -4.11
C GLN A 237 -5.02 3.67 -5.23
N ARG A 238 -3.71 3.52 -5.48
CA ARG A 238 -3.03 4.15 -6.61
C ARG A 238 -3.66 3.73 -7.94
N LEU A 239 -3.88 2.43 -8.15
CA LEU A 239 -4.50 1.94 -9.39
C LEU A 239 -5.91 2.51 -9.59
N ARG A 240 -6.74 2.51 -8.53
CA ARG A 240 -8.08 3.13 -8.57
C ARG A 240 -8.00 4.60 -8.95
N ARG A 241 -7.05 5.34 -8.37
CA ARG A 241 -6.89 6.77 -8.63
C ARG A 241 -6.42 7.03 -10.07
N VAL A 242 -5.44 6.29 -10.56
CA VAL A 242 -4.94 6.41 -11.94
C VAL A 242 -6.05 6.10 -12.95
N ASN A 243 -6.85 5.06 -12.72
CA ASN A 243 -7.98 4.72 -13.59
C ASN A 243 -9.04 5.83 -13.59
N GLN A 244 -9.40 6.37 -12.41
CA GLN A 244 -10.33 7.50 -12.32
C GLN A 244 -9.83 8.73 -13.09
N VAL A 245 -8.55 9.06 -12.98
CA VAL A 245 -7.96 10.20 -13.70
C VAL A 245 -7.96 9.97 -15.21
N ASN A 246 -7.70 8.73 -15.66
CA ASN A 246 -7.75 8.39 -17.07
C ASN A 246 -9.19 8.46 -17.61
N ASP A 247 -10.17 7.94 -16.87
CA ASP A 247 -11.60 8.02 -17.23
C ASP A 247 -12.07 9.48 -17.31
N GLU A 248 -11.65 10.33 -16.37
CA GLU A 248 -11.92 11.77 -16.38
C GLU A 248 -11.32 12.45 -17.61
N LYS A 249 -10.08 12.11 -17.98
CA LYS A 249 -9.41 12.62 -19.20
C LYS A 249 -10.09 12.16 -20.48
N GLU A 250 -10.54 10.92 -20.54
CA GLU A 250 -11.27 10.38 -21.69
C GLU A 250 -12.62 11.09 -21.87
N ARG A 251 -13.38 11.28 -20.78
CA ARG A 251 -14.64 12.04 -20.81
C ARG A 251 -14.42 13.48 -21.24
N GLY A 252 -13.38 14.14 -20.71
CA GLY A 252 -13.03 15.51 -21.10
C GLY A 252 -12.67 15.61 -22.58
N THR A 253 -11.86 14.67 -23.10
CA THR A 253 -11.50 14.60 -24.52
C THR A 253 -12.72 14.39 -25.40
N ARG A 254 -13.62 13.46 -25.03
CA ARG A 254 -14.87 13.20 -25.79
C ARG A 254 -15.76 14.44 -25.85
N ALA A 255 -15.97 15.10 -24.72
CA ALA A 255 -16.78 16.32 -24.66
C ALA A 255 -16.16 17.49 -25.45
N HIS A 256 -14.82 17.57 -25.51
CA HIS A 256 -14.15 18.57 -26.34
C HIS A 256 -14.32 18.29 -27.84
N ILE A 257 -14.20 17.02 -28.25
CA ILE A 257 -14.43 16.61 -29.64
C ILE A 257 -15.87 16.90 -30.06
N GLU A 258 -16.85 16.59 -29.21
CA GLU A 258 -18.27 16.88 -29.48
C GLU A 258 -18.49 18.39 -29.73
N LYS A 259 -17.95 19.25 -28.86
CA LYS A 259 -18.01 20.72 -29.05
C LYS A 259 -17.35 21.20 -30.34
N LEU A 260 -16.23 20.59 -30.74
CA LEU A 260 -15.57 20.92 -32.00
C LEU A 260 -16.47 20.52 -33.18
N VAL A 261 -17.02 19.31 -33.16
CA VAL A 261 -17.93 18.83 -34.20
C VAL A 261 -19.14 19.75 -34.34
N ASP A 262 -19.77 20.14 -33.23
CA ASP A 262 -20.90 21.07 -33.22
C ASP A 262 -20.51 22.44 -33.80
N TYR A 263 -19.37 23.01 -33.37
CA TYR A 263 -18.85 24.28 -33.89
C TYR A 263 -18.57 24.23 -35.40
N TYR A 264 -17.99 23.13 -35.89
CA TYR A 264 -17.74 22.93 -37.32
C TYR A 264 -19.03 22.72 -38.11
N ALA A 265 -20.02 22.02 -37.55
CA ALA A 265 -21.31 21.80 -38.18
C ALA A 265 -22.11 23.11 -38.33
N GLU A 266 -22.09 23.97 -37.31
CA GLU A 266 -22.76 25.28 -37.33
C GLU A 266 -22.11 26.24 -38.36
N ASN A 267 -20.77 26.28 -38.40
CA ASN A 267 -20.02 27.19 -39.27
C ASN A 267 -19.66 26.57 -40.64
N LEU A 268 -20.12 25.35 -40.93
CA LEU A 268 -19.85 24.63 -42.18
C LEU A 268 -20.16 25.45 -43.45
N PRO A 269 -21.28 26.20 -43.54
CA PRO A 269 -21.61 26.96 -44.75
C PRO A 269 -20.59 28.08 -45.02
N GLU A 270 -20.13 28.76 -43.96
CA GLU A 270 -19.16 29.85 -44.05
C GLU A 270 -17.76 29.34 -44.46
N PHE A 271 -17.37 28.17 -43.93
CA PHE A 271 -16.12 27.52 -44.33
C PHE A 271 -16.11 27.06 -45.80
N LEU A 272 -17.25 26.56 -46.29
CA LEU A 272 -17.39 26.15 -47.69
C LEU A 272 -17.33 27.35 -48.65
N ASP A 273 -17.98 28.47 -48.30
CA ASP A 273 -17.94 29.72 -49.09
C ASP A 273 -16.52 30.31 -49.16
N LYS A 274 -15.81 30.37 -48.02
CA LYS A 274 -14.39 30.81 -48.00
C LYS A 274 -13.49 29.96 -48.88
N LYS A 275 -13.64 28.64 -48.82
CA LYS A 275 -12.80 27.70 -49.60
C LYS A 275 -13.08 27.77 -51.09
N GLN A 276 -14.32 28.06 -51.50
CA GLN A 276 -14.66 28.31 -52.90
C GLN A 276 -14.01 29.60 -53.41
N LYS A 277 -14.07 30.69 -52.62
CA LYS A 277 -13.43 31.96 -52.96
C LYS A 277 -11.91 31.85 -53.08
N GLU A 278 -11.26 31.11 -52.18
CA GLU A 278 -9.81 30.91 -52.21
C GLU A 278 -9.33 30.04 -53.40
N ASN A 279 -10.16 29.11 -53.88
CA ASN A 279 -9.88 28.33 -55.10
C ASN A 279 -10.17 29.09 -56.40
N LEU A 280 -10.94 30.19 -56.34
CA LEU A 280 -11.23 31.07 -57.47
C LEU A 280 -10.15 32.15 -57.67
N GLU A 281 -9.33 32.42 -56.65
CA GLU A 281 -8.21 33.39 -56.69
C GLU A 281 -6.86 32.76 -57.06
N LYS A 282 -6.80 31.44 -57.29
CA LYS A 282 -5.62 30.71 -57.80
C LYS A 282 -5.83 30.28 -59.25
#